data_AF-X0U0L0-F1
#
_entry.id   AF-X0U0L0-F1
#
_cell.length_a   1.000
_cell.length_b   1.000
_cell.length_c   1.000
_cell.angle_alpha   90.00
_cell.angle_beta   90.00
_cell.angle_gamma   90.00
#
_symmetry.space_group_name_H-M   'P 1'
#
loop_
_entity.id
_entity.type
_entity.pdbx_description
1 polymer ?
#
loop_
_entity_poly.entity_id
_entity_poly.type
_entity_poly.pdbx_seq_one_letter_code
_entity_poly.pdbx_strand_id
1 'polypeptide(L)'
;YGLVPDSGGPGRFRGGLAIRKDIQALVPLLFTAHSDRHRFSPWGIQGGSPGKRGRFILYSGHKRPRRIRSKISGFLLRKGDVISIQTAGAGGFGHPFKREPERVLKDFMQGKVSRGHSQKDYGVVLTRTKKITYKATKVLRDKMKTENSDT
;
A
#
# COMPACT_ATOMS: atom_id res chain seq x y z
N TYR A 1 -4.09 -4.34 15.04
CA TYR A 1 -3.37 -4.86 13.87
C TYR A 1 -4.28 -4.76 12.67
N GLY A 2 -3.77 -4.46 11.47
CA GLY A 2 -4.62 -4.37 10.28
C GLY A 2 -3.84 -4.37 8.98
N LEU A 3 -4.55 -4.47 7.87
CA LEU A 3 -3.96 -4.31 6.54
C LEU A 3 -3.73 -2.82 6.26
N VAL A 4 -2.68 -2.52 5.50
CA VAL A 4 -2.43 -1.17 4.97
C VAL A 4 -3.07 -1.09 3.59
N PRO A 5 -4.15 -0.31 3.41
CA PRO A 5 -4.76 -0.14 2.10
C PRO A 5 -3.75 0.38 1.07
N ASP A 6 -3.96 0.03 -0.20
CA ASP A 6 -3.16 0.52 -1.32
C ASP A 6 -1.66 0.17 -1.25
N SER A 7 -1.30 -0.84 -0.48
CA SER A 7 0.11 -1.23 -0.28
C SER A 7 0.57 -2.35 -1.19
N GLY A 8 -0.34 -3.21 -1.64
CA GLY A 8 -0.03 -4.23 -2.64
C GLY A 8 0.11 -3.60 -4.01
N GLY A 9 1.10 -4.06 -4.78
CA GLY A 9 1.37 -3.59 -6.11
C GLY A 9 0.18 -3.80 -7.04
N PRO A 10 -0.26 -2.76 -7.78
CA PRO A 10 -1.28 -2.91 -8.81
C PRO A 10 -0.90 -3.93 -9.88
N GLY A 11 -1.90 -4.67 -10.38
CA GLY A 11 -1.71 -5.64 -11.46
C GLY A 11 -3.04 -6.32 -11.80
N ARG A 12 -3.07 -7.13 -12.86
CA ARG A 12 -4.21 -8.04 -13.13
C ARG A 12 -4.52 -8.84 -11.88
N PHE A 13 -3.48 -9.34 -11.23
CA PHE A 13 -3.51 -9.86 -9.86
C PHE A 13 -2.73 -8.91 -8.95
N ARG A 14 -3.45 -8.23 -8.05
CA ARG A 14 -2.86 -7.32 -7.06
C ARG A 14 -1.98 -8.10 -6.10
N GLY A 15 -0.80 -7.57 -5.78
CA GLY A 15 0.08 -8.13 -4.75
C GLY A 15 -0.56 -8.10 -3.36
N GLY A 16 -0.14 -9.00 -2.47
CA GLY A 16 -0.56 -9.02 -1.06
C GLY A 16 -0.35 -7.67 -0.37
N LEU A 17 -1.29 -7.27 0.49
CA LEU A 17 -1.17 -6.01 1.23
C LEU A 17 -0.14 -6.13 2.35
N ALA A 18 0.53 -5.03 2.61
CA ALA A 18 1.27 -4.83 3.84
C ALA A 18 0.35 -4.90 5.06
N ILE A 19 0.98 -5.18 6.17
CA ILE A 19 0.40 -5.32 7.49
C ILE A 19 0.96 -4.20 8.38
N ARG A 20 0.10 -3.65 9.24
CA ARG A 20 0.47 -2.69 10.29
C ARG A 20 0.24 -3.29 11.67
N LYS A 21 1.29 -3.29 12.49
CA LYS A 21 1.24 -3.57 13.92
C LYS A 21 1.79 -2.36 14.67
N ASP A 22 0.98 -1.77 15.52
CA ASP A 22 1.39 -0.69 16.40
C ASP A 22 1.61 -1.25 17.79
N ILE A 23 2.76 -0.94 18.38
CA ILE A 23 3.15 -1.41 19.71
C ILE A 23 3.41 -0.18 20.56
N GLN A 24 2.64 0.00 21.62
CA GLN A 24 2.85 1.04 22.62
C GLN A 24 3.73 0.51 23.76
N ALA A 25 4.78 1.25 24.08
CA ALA A 25 5.59 0.99 25.25
C ALA A 25 4.82 1.46 26.51
N LEU A 26 4.34 0.53 27.32
CA LEU A 26 3.68 0.86 28.60
C LEU A 26 4.69 1.12 29.73
N VAL A 27 5.89 0.60 29.55
CA VAL A 27 7.11 0.82 30.34
C VAL A 27 8.28 0.99 29.36
N PRO A 28 9.41 1.57 29.79
CA PRO A 28 10.60 1.64 28.94
C PRO A 28 11.00 0.24 28.44
N LEU A 29 11.25 0.11 27.13
CA LEU A 29 11.67 -1.16 26.52
C LEU A 29 12.67 -0.94 25.38
N LEU A 30 13.51 -1.94 25.15
CA LEU A 30 14.46 -1.95 24.03
C LEU A 30 13.81 -2.61 22.81
N PHE A 31 13.77 -1.87 21.70
CA PHE A 31 13.26 -2.34 20.43
C PHE A 31 14.42 -2.71 19.49
N THR A 32 14.43 -3.96 19.06
CA THR A 32 15.36 -4.48 18.05
C THR A 32 14.56 -5.03 16.88
N ALA A 33 14.91 -4.63 15.66
CA ALA A 33 14.24 -5.09 14.47
C ALA A 33 15.16 -5.12 13.25
N HIS A 34 15.00 -6.18 12.47
CA HIS A 34 15.66 -6.36 11.18
C HIS A 34 14.59 -6.63 10.13
N SER A 35 14.34 -5.65 9.27
CA SER A 35 13.31 -5.74 8.24
C SER A 35 13.84 -5.25 6.90
N ASP A 36 13.44 -5.96 5.85
CA ASP A 36 13.87 -5.73 4.47
C ASP A 36 12.77 -5.05 3.64
N ARG A 37 13.13 -4.66 2.41
CA ARG A 37 12.25 -3.92 1.48
C ARG A 37 11.83 -2.52 1.98
N HIS A 38 12.67 -1.88 2.79
CA HIS A 38 12.49 -0.48 3.21
C HIS A 38 13.13 0.52 2.23
N ARG A 39 14.19 0.09 1.53
CA ARG A 39 14.87 0.87 0.48
C ARG A 39 14.37 0.55 -0.92
N PHE A 40 14.23 -0.73 -1.25
CA PHE A 40 13.74 -1.20 -2.55
C PHE A 40 12.38 -1.87 -2.39
N SER A 41 11.43 -1.50 -3.24
CA SER A 41 10.09 -2.11 -3.27
C SER A 41 10.16 -3.56 -3.77
N PRO A 42 9.23 -4.43 -3.35
CA PRO A 42 8.96 -5.67 -4.08
C PRO A 42 8.48 -5.32 -5.48
N TRP A 43 9.20 -5.78 -6.51
CA TRP A 43 8.86 -5.49 -7.91
C TRP A 43 7.60 -6.23 -8.34
N GLY A 44 6.87 -5.67 -9.29
CA GLY A 44 5.83 -6.41 -10.00
C GLY A 44 6.42 -7.22 -11.16
N ILE A 45 5.60 -8.11 -11.74
CA ILE A 45 6.01 -9.04 -12.79
C ILE A 45 5.02 -8.95 -13.96
N GLN A 46 5.52 -9.10 -15.20
CA GLN A 46 4.72 -9.07 -16.44
C GLN A 46 3.82 -7.82 -16.57
N GLY A 47 4.37 -6.64 -16.29
CA GLY A 47 3.64 -5.37 -16.33
C GLY A 47 2.84 -5.05 -15.06
N GLY A 48 2.96 -5.86 -14.01
CA GLY A 48 2.50 -5.49 -12.68
C GLY A 48 3.39 -4.41 -12.06
N SER A 49 2.82 -3.58 -11.21
CA SER A 49 3.50 -2.48 -10.53
C SER A 49 4.12 -2.94 -9.19
N PRO A 50 5.18 -2.26 -8.71
CA PRO A 50 5.79 -2.55 -7.41
C PRO A 50 4.82 -2.34 -6.24
N GLY A 51 5.02 -3.10 -5.16
CA GLY A 51 4.35 -2.87 -3.88
C GLY A 51 4.97 -1.72 -3.08
N LYS A 52 4.26 -1.25 -2.05
CA LYS A 52 4.79 -0.25 -1.12
C LYS A 52 5.92 -0.83 -0.27
N ARG A 53 6.92 0.01 0.01
CA ARG A 53 8.06 -0.32 0.89
C ARG A 53 7.61 -0.46 2.34
N GLY A 54 8.29 -1.34 3.06
CA GLY A 54 8.18 -1.41 4.52
C GLY A 54 8.70 -0.13 5.17
N ARG A 55 8.20 0.15 6.38
CA ARG A 55 8.65 1.28 7.20
C ARG A 55 8.34 1.07 8.67
N PHE A 56 9.22 1.60 9.50
CA PHE A 56 8.95 1.78 10.92
C PHE A 56 8.74 3.26 11.19
N ILE A 57 7.65 3.59 11.87
CA ILE A 57 7.30 4.97 12.22
C ILE A 57 7.17 5.06 13.74
N LEU A 58 7.96 5.95 14.34
CA LEU A 58 7.88 6.25 15.76
C LEU A 58 6.94 7.43 15.99
N TYR A 59 6.00 7.26 16.91
CA TYR A 59 5.16 8.30 17.48
C TYR A 59 5.59 8.48 18.95
N SER A 60 5.87 9.71 19.36
CA SER A 60 6.39 10.02 20.70
C SER A 60 5.72 11.28 21.25
N GLY A 61 4.68 11.09 22.07
CA GLY A 61 3.83 12.16 22.56
C GLY A 61 3.29 13.05 21.44
N HIS A 62 3.43 14.38 21.60
CA HIS A 62 2.98 15.38 20.61
C HIS A 62 3.99 15.68 19.50
N LYS A 63 5.11 14.94 19.43
CA LYS A 63 6.11 15.16 18.37
C LYS A 63 5.60 14.66 17.03
N ARG A 64 6.07 15.28 15.94
CA ARG A 64 5.79 14.78 14.60
C ARG A 64 6.27 13.33 14.44
N PRO A 65 5.46 12.44 13.83
CA PRO A 65 5.87 11.07 13.59
C PRO A 65 7.12 11.04 12.70
N ARG A 66 8.09 10.18 13.03
CA ARG A 66 9.35 10.07 12.27
C ARG A 66 9.64 8.64 11.89
N ARG A 67 10.24 8.47 10.71
CA ARG A 67 10.72 7.15 10.26
C ARG A 67 12.00 6.78 11.02
N ILE A 68 12.12 5.52 11.40
CA ILE A 68 13.37 4.97 11.95
C ILE A 68 13.97 3.93 10.99
N ARG A 69 15.26 3.61 11.20
CA ARG A 69 16.01 2.65 10.36
C ARG A 69 15.40 1.26 10.43
N SER A 70 15.53 0.49 9.34
CA SER A 70 14.95 -0.85 9.23
C SER A 70 15.81 -1.96 9.84
N LYS A 71 17.08 -1.67 10.10
CA LYS A 71 18.03 -2.49 10.84
C LYS A 71 18.45 -1.68 12.05
N ILE A 72 17.95 -2.04 13.22
CA ILE A 72 18.19 -1.32 14.47
C ILE A 72 18.21 -2.30 15.63
N SER A 73 19.12 -2.10 16.58
CA SER A 73 19.25 -2.91 17.78
C SER A 73 19.26 -2.01 19.01
N GLY A 74 18.58 -2.43 20.08
CA GLY A 74 18.60 -1.74 21.37
C GLY A 74 18.00 -0.34 21.34
N PHE A 75 17.04 -0.05 20.46
CA PHE A 75 16.42 1.27 20.39
C PHE A 75 15.50 1.48 21.60
N LEU A 76 15.86 2.40 22.50
CA LEU A 76 15.05 2.69 23.68
C LEU A 76 13.74 3.39 23.29
N LEU A 77 12.61 2.71 23.52
CA LEU A 77 11.29 3.31 23.54
C LEU A 77 10.96 3.76 24.95
N ARG A 78 10.51 5.01 25.10
CA ARG A 78 10.04 5.55 26.37
C ARG A 78 8.60 5.13 26.62
N LYS A 79 8.17 5.15 27.88
CA LYS A 79 6.75 4.97 28.23
C LYS A 79 5.89 5.95 27.44
N GLY A 80 4.86 5.43 26.76
CA GLY A 80 3.95 6.18 25.90
C GLY A 80 4.37 6.25 24.43
N ASP A 81 5.61 5.90 24.07
CA ASP A 81 6.02 5.83 22.67
C ASP A 81 5.26 4.69 21.95
N VAL A 82 4.90 4.92 20.69
CA VAL A 82 4.30 3.91 19.82
C VAL A 82 5.20 3.69 18.63
N ILE A 83 5.62 2.44 18.43
CA ILE A 83 6.29 2.01 17.21
C ILE A 83 5.28 1.37 16.26
N SER A 84 5.06 1.99 15.11
CA SER A 84 4.24 1.45 14.02
C SER A 84 5.12 0.66 13.05
N ILE A 85 4.96 -0.65 13.07
CA ILE A 85 5.64 -1.60 12.22
C ILE A 85 4.76 -1.84 10.99
N GLN A 86 5.20 -1.37 9.83
CA GLN A 86 4.52 -1.58 8.55
C GLN A 86 5.39 -2.43 7.63
N THR A 87 4.91 -3.63 7.28
CA THR A 87 5.63 -4.52 6.36
C THR A 87 5.56 -3.97 4.93
N ALA A 88 6.33 -4.55 4.01
CA ALA A 88 6.17 -4.25 2.59
C ALA A 88 4.94 -4.95 2.02
N GLY A 89 4.27 -4.32 1.05
CA GLY A 89 3.28 -5.00 0.21
C GLY A 89 3.98 -5.71 -0.95
N ALA A 90 3.44 -6.83 -1.40
CA ALA A 90 4.02 -7.58 -2.53
C ALA A 90 3.77 -6.85 -3.86
N GLY A 91 4.58 -7.10 -4.88
CA GLY A 91 4.34 -6.59 -6.23
C GLY A 91 3.14 -7.24 -6.89
N GLY A 92 2.54 -6.54 -7.86
CA GLY A 92 1.45 -7.08 -8.67
C GLY A 92 1.94 -7.94 -9.83
N PHE A 93 1.04 -8.73 -10.40
CA PHE A 93 1.28 -9.51 -11.60
C PHE A 93 0.34 -9.10 -12.73
N GLY A 94 0.88 -8.92 -13.94
CA GLY A 94 0.10 -8.54 -15.12
C GLY A 94 -0.28 -7.05 -15.13
N HIS A 95 -0.51 -6.47 -16.31
CA HIS A 95 -0.92 -5.07 -16.43
C HIS A 95 -2.21 -4.76 -15.62
N PRO A 96 -2.24 -3.71 -14.77
CA PRO A 96 -3.40 -3.37 -13.93
C PRO A 96 -4.72 -3.20 -14.69
N PHE A 97 -4.69 -2.62 -15.89
CA PHE A 97 -5.90 -2.43 -16.71
C PHE A 97 -6.50 -3.73 -17.27
N LYS A 98 -5.78 -4.86 -17.17
CA LYS A 98 -6.32 -6.20 -17.45
C LYS A 98 -7.10 -6.78 -16.27
N ARG A 99 -7.12 -6.13 -15.10
CA ARG A 99 -7.95 -6.52 -13.96
C ARG A 99 -9.41 -6.20 -14.23
N GLU A 100 -10.29 -7.14 -13.88
CA GLU A 100 -11.73 -7.02 -13.99
C GLU A 100 -12.25 -5.91 -13.05
N PRO A 101 -13.04 -4.91 -13.53
CA PRO A 101 -13.56 -3.82 -12.70
C PRO A 101 -14.30 -4.29 -11.43
N GLU A 102 -14.97 -5.43 -11.50
CA GLU A 102 -15.71 -6.07 -10.41
C GLU A 102 -14.79 -6.50 -9.29
N ARG A 103 -13.59 -7.01 -9.61
CA ARG A 103 -12.58 -7.36 -8.62
C ARG A 103 -11.96 -6.14 -7.97
N VAL A 104 -11.85 -5.03 -8.71
CA VAL A 104 -11.42 -3.74 -8.14
C VAL A 104 -12.50 -3.20 -7.21
N LEU A 105 -13.79 -3.26 -7.60
CA LEU A 105 -14.89 -2.91 -6.72
C LEU A 105 -14.89 -3.77 -5.45
N LYS A 106 -14.67 -5.09 -5.57
CA LYS A 106 -14.57 -5.98 -4.40
C LYS A 106 -13.43 -5.59 -3.47
N ASP A 107 -12.25 -5.30 -4.00
CA ASP A 107 -11.12 -4.81 -3.20
C ASP A 107 -11.45 -3.46 -2.52
N PHE A 108 -12.15 -2.56 -3.21
CA PHE A 108 -12.62 -1.29 -2.64
C PHE A 108 -13.64 -1.49 -1.51
N MET A 109 -14.63 -2.36 -1.71
CA MET A 109 -15.62 -2.70 -0.69
C MET A 109 -14.98 -3.34 0.54
N GLN A 110 -13.88 -4.07 0.36
CA GLN A 110 -13.10 -4.69 1.44
C GLN A 110 -12.05 -3.74 2.06
N GLY A 111 -12.00 -2.47 1.64
CA GLY A 111 -11.03 -1.50 2.15
C GLY A 111 -9.57 -1.79 1.78
N LYS A 112 -9.34 -2.68 0.80
CA LYS A 112 -7.99 -3.07 0.35
C LYS A 112 -7.40 -2.05 -0.61
N VAL A 113 -8.27 -1.44 -1.41
CA VAL A 113 -7.93 -0.42 -2.40
C VAL A 113 -8.84 0.79 -2.14
N SER A 114 -8.29 1.99 -2.12
CA SER A 114 -9.07 3.22 -2.02
C SER A 114 -9.72 3.58 -3.36
N ARG A 115 -10.73 4.45 -3.33
CA ARG A 115 -11.35 4.97 -4.55
C ARG A 115 -10.32 5.64 -5.47
N GLY A 116 -9.39 6.40 -4.89
CA GLY A 116 -8.32 7.07 -5.62
C GLY A 116 -7.40 6.07 -6.35
N HIS A 117 -6.98 4.99 -5.68
CA HIS A 117 -6.14 3.97 -6.31
C HIS A 117 -6.94 3.11 -7.31
N SER A 118 -8.25 2.91 -7.10
CA SER A 118 -9.12 2.26 -8.10
C SER A 118 -9.07 2.99 -9.44
N GLN A 119 -9.13 4.33 -9.41
CA GLN A 119 -9.06 5.16 -10.61
C GLN A 119 -7.65 5.27 -11.15
N LYS A 120 -6.68 5.65 -10.30
CA LYS A 120 -5.31 5.93 -10.71
C LYS A 120 -4.58 4.70 -11.23
N ASP A 121 -4.67 3.58 -10.52
CA ASP A 121 -3.83 2.42 -10.81
C ASP A 121 -4.51 1.39 -11.70
N TYR A 122 -5.83 1.26 -11.60
CA TYR A 122 -6.59 0.26 -12.36
C TYR A 122 -7.46 0.86 -13.48
N GLY A 123 -7.54 2.19 -13.57
CA GLY A 123 -8.41 2.88 -14.51
C GLY A 123 -9.90 2.67 -14.24
N VAL A 124 -10.29 2.23 -13.03
CA VAL A 124 -11.67 1.90 -12.69
C VAL A 124 -12.34 3.07 -11.97
N VAL A 125 -13.41 3.57 -12.57
CA VAL A 125 -14.20 4.69 -12.03
C VAL A 125 -15.34 4.15 -11.19
N LEU A 126 -15.35 4.53 -9.91
CA LEU A 126 -16.39 4.14 -8.96
C LEU A 126 -17.23 5.36 -8.54
N THR A 127 -18.56 5.23 -8.55
CA THR A 127 -19.50 6.26 -8.11
C THR A 127 -19.50 6.45 -6.59
N ARG A 128 -20.04 7.57 -6.11
CA ARG A 128 -20.21 7.82 -4.67
C ARG A 128 -21.01 6.71 -3.98
N THR A 129 -21.99 6.14 -4.66
CA THR A 129 -22.81 5.01 -4.21
C THR A 129 -22.14 3.64 -4.37
N LYS A 130 -20.80 3.60 -4.56
CA LYS A 130 -19.98 2.38 -4.64
C LYS A 130 -20.38 1.43 -5.80
N LYS A 131 -20.76 2.00 -6.96
CA LYS A 131 -21.01 1.23 -8.20
C LYS A 131 -19.92 1.52 -9.23
N ILE A 132 -19.73 0.61 -10.19
CA ILE A 132 -18.80 0.80 -11.31
C ILE A 132 -19.45 1.67 -12.38
N THR A 133 -18.71 2.63 -12.91
CA THR A 133 -19.09 3.37 -14.13
C THR A 133 -18.35 2.76 -15.32
N TYR A 134 -18.96 1.79 -16.01
CA TYR A 134 -18.30 1.05 -17.10
C TYR A 134 -17.86 1.96 -18.26
N LYS A 135 -18.73 2.88 -18.71
CA LYS A 135 -18.40 3.84 -19.78
C LYS A 135 -17.17 4.69 -19.40
N ALA A 136 -17.18 5.28 -18.21
CA ALA A 136 -16.05 6.10 -17.74
C ALA A 136 -14.77 5.28 -17.51
N THR A 137 -14.90 4.03 -17.03
CA THR A 137 -13.78 3.10 -16.87
C THR A 137 -13.12 2.78 -18.22
N LYS A 138 -13.92 2.53 -19.27
CA LYS A 138 -13.41 2.29 -20.63
C LYS A 138 -12.66 3.51 -21.14
N VAL A 139 -13.30 4.68 -21.11
CA VAL A 139 -12.70 5.95 -21.55
C VAL A 139 -11.39 6.24 -20.82
N LEU A 140 -11.36 6.05 -19.49
CA LEU A 140 -10.16 6.32 -18.70
C LEU A 140 -9.00 5.38 -19.06
N ARG A 141 -9.28 4.08 -19.22
CA ARG A 141 -8.25 3.11 -19.62
C ARG A 141 -7.74 3.36 -21.03
N ASP A 142 -8.61 3.76 -21.95
CA ASP A 142 -8.21 4.07 -23.33
C ASP A 142 -7.32 5.32 -23.34
N LYS A 143 -7.71 6.39 -22.63
CA LYS A 143 -6.89 7.59 -22.46
C LYS A 143 -5.50 7.29 -21.87
N MET A 144 -5.45 6.54 -20.76
CA MET A 144 -4.19 6.22 -20.08
C MET A 144 -3.28 5.28 -20.88
N LYS A 145 -3.82 4.49 -21.81
CA LYS A 145 -3.00 3.69 -22.73
C LYS A 145 -2.30 4.57 -23.76
N THR A 146 -3.01 5.57 -24.30
CA THR A 146 -2.44 6.53 -25.26
C THR A 146 -1.34 7.37 -24.60
N GLU A 147 -1.56 7.83 -23.37
CA GLU A 147 -0.53 8.60 -22.63
C GLU A 147 0.73 7.79 -22.32
N ASN A 148 0.63 6.45 -22.20
CA ASN A 148 1.77 5.58 -21.94
C ASN A 148 2.48 5.07 -23.21
N SER A 149 1.91 5.27 -24.41
CA SER A 149 2.55 4.89 -25.68
C SER A 149 3.44 5.99 -26.25
N ASP A 150 3.28 7.23 -25.76
CA ASP A 150 4.02 8.42 -26.21
C ASP A 150 5.29 8.71 -25.38
N THR A 151 5.70 7.76 -24.54
CA THR A 151 6.92 7.81 -23.69
C THR A 151 7.68 6.49 -23.76
#